data_AF-A0A7M3M7T1-F1
#
_entry.id   AF-A0A7M3M7T1-F1
#
_cell.length_a   1.000
_cell.length_b   1.000
_cell.length_c   1.000
_cell.angle_alpha   90.00
_cell.angle_beta   90.00
_cell.angle_gamma   90.00
#
_symmetry.space_group_name_H-M   'P 1'
#
loop_
_entity.id
_entity.type
_entity.pdbx_description
1 polymer ?
#
loop_
_entity_poly.entity_id
_entity_poly.type
_entity_poly.pdbx_seq_one_letter_code
_entity_poly.pdbx_strand_id
1 'polypeptide(L)' 'MPGSTTLGHTHALVMLSHADAERLATVLQSMARMLDMPGPNRLSDAQVAFLCEGRVGDRGEFTAWTVGLSEYLRNRL' A
#
# COMPACT_ATOMS: atom_id res chain seq x y z
N MET A 1 -37.28 4.86 26.27
CA MET A 1 -36.68 4.99 24.92
C MET A 1 -35.26 4.45 25.00
N PRO A 2 -34.86 3.46 24.16
CA PRO A 2 -33.49 3.00 24.13
C PRO A 2 -32.62 4.05 23.44
N GLY A 3 -31.54 4.46 24.10
CA GLY A 3 -30.57 5.43 23.59
C GLY A 3 -29.85 4.87 22.36
N SER A 4 -29.91 5.61 21.26
CA SER A 4 -29.12 5.35 20.06
C SER A 4 -27.67 5.70 20.35
N THR A 5 -26.83 4.69 20.58
CA THR A 5 -25.37 4.84 20.58
C THR A 5 -24.91 5.02 19.15
N THR A 6 -24.66 6.26 18.74
CA THR A 6 -23.93 6.54 17.50
C THR A 6 -22.49 6.08 17.72
N LEU A 7 -22.18 4.86 17.29
CA LEU A 7 -20.79 4.40 17.19
C LEU A 7 -20.11 5.24 16.11
N GLY A 8 -19.57 6.39 16.52
CA GLY A 8 -18.66 7.16 15.69
C GLY A 8 -17.44 6.27 15.44
N HIS A 9 -17.34 5.72 14.24
CA HIS A 9 -16.14 5.05 13.75
C HIS A 9 -15.00 6.06 13.73
N THR A 10 -14.35 6.23 14.87
CA THR A 10 -13.13 7.01 14.97
C THR A 10 -12.05 6.11 14.38
N HIS A 11 -11.85 6.22 13.07
CA HIS A 11 -10.66 5.71 12.41
C HIS A 11 -9.46 6.24 13.21
N ALA A 12 -8.70 5.35 13.84
CA ALA A 12 -7.49 5.76 14.52
C ALA A 12 -6.61 6.49 13.51
N LEU A 13 -6.31 7.77 13.77
CA LEU A 13 -5.39 8.54 12.94
C LEU A 13 -4.00 7.95 13.14
N VAL A 14 -3.55 7.17 12.16
CA VAL A 14 -2.16 6.69 12.10
C VAL A 14 -1.32 7.84 11.56
N MET A 15 -0.58 8.49 12.45
CA MET A 15 0.35 9.55 12.07
C MET A 15 1.69 8.94 11.66
N LEU A 16 2.16 9.28 10.47
CA LEU A 16 3.48 8.91 9.96
C LEU A 16 4.39 10.14 10.06
N SER A 17 5.62 9.97 10.53
CA SER A 17 6.59 11.07 10.49
C SER A 17 6.91 11.41 9.03
N HIS A 18 7.34 12.65 8.76
CA HIS A 18 7.71 13.06 7.40
C HIS A 18 8.82 12.15 6.82
N ALA A 19 9.87 11.87 7.61
CA ALA A 19 10.95 10.98 7.19
C ALA A 19 10.48 9.54 6.93
N ASP A 20 9.57 9.01 7.75
CA ASP A 20 9.02 7.68 7.54
C ASP A 20 8.10 7.64 6.31
N ALA A 21 7.35 8.71 6.05
CA ALA A 21 6.52 8.86 4.85
C ALA A 21 7.37 8.92 3.58
N GLU A 22 8.49 9.64 3.56
CA GLU A 22 9.45 9.63 2.45
C GLU A 22 10.04 8.24 2.20
N ARG A 23 10.46 7.58 3.29
CA ARG A 23 11.01 6.23 3.23
C ARG A 23 9.99 5.24 2.69
N LEU A 24 8.75 5.30 3.18
CA LEU A 24 7.66 4.43 2.74
C LEU A 24 7.34 4.66 1.26
N ALA A 25 7.23 5.92 0.82
CA ALA A 25 7.01 6.24 -0.59
C ALA A 25 8.12 5.67 -1.49
N THR A 26 9.38 5.77 -1.05
CA THR A 26 10.52 5.22 -1.80
C THR A 26 10.48 3.70 -1.91
N VAL A 27 10.11 3.00 -0.82
CA VAL A 27 9.95 1.55 -0.81
C VAL A 27 8.80 1.12 -1.74
N LEU A 28 7.64 1.78 -1.66
CA LEU A 28 6.49 1.48 -2.51
C LEU A 28 6.81 1.68 -3.99
N GLN A 29 7.52 2.75 -4.35
CA GLN A 29 7.93 2.99 -5.73
C GLN A 29 8.94 1.95 -6.24
N SER A 30 9.86 1.52 -5.38
CA SER A 30 10.82 0.46 -5.73
C SER A 30 10.11 -0.88 -5.93
N MET A 31 9.12 -1.18 -5.08
CA MET A 31 8.28 -2.36 -5.21
C MET A 31 7.46 -2.33 -6.50
N ALA A 32 6.82 -1.21 -6.83
CA ALA A 32 6.09 -1.04 -8.10
C ALA A 32 6.99 -1.32 -9.32
N ARG A 33 8.24 -0.85 -9.32
CA ARG A 33 9.21 -1.16 -10.37
C ARG A 33 9.52 -2.65 -10.46
N MET A 34 9.72 -3.32 -9.33
CA MET A 34 9.97 -4.78 -9.32
C MET A 34 8.74 -5.59 -9.72
N LEU A 35 7.53 -5.06 -9.56
CA LEU A 35 6.30 -5.73 -10.01
C LEU A 35 6.13 -5.68 -11.53
N ASP A 36 6.52 -4.57 -12.15
CA ASP A 36 6.33 -4.29 -13.57
C ASP A 36 7.52 -4.72 -14.45
N MET A 37 8.73 -4.80 -13.88
CA MET A 37 9.90 -5.14 -14.68
C MET A 37 9.89 -6.59 -15.17
N PRO A 38 10.35 -6.86 -16.42
CA PRO A 38 10.65 -8.21 -16.86
C PRO A 38 11.99 -8.70 -16.29
N GLY A 39 12.20 -10.02 -16.32
CA GLY A 39 13.48 -10.63 -16.00
C GLY A 39 13.67 -11.03 -14.53
N PRO A 40 14.89 -11.44 -14.13
CA PRO A 40 15.15 -12.13 -12.86
C PRO A 40 15.01 -11.25 -11.62
N ASN A 41 15.01 -9.93 -11.79
CA ASN A 41 14.87 -8.97 -10.69
C ASN A 41 13.40 -8.65 -10.36
N ARG A 42 12.44 -9.23 -11.11
CA ARG A 42 11.02 -9.04 -10.84
C ARG A 42 10.58 -9.79 -9.58
N LEU A 43 9.57 -9.29 -8.88
CA LEU A 43 8.91 -10.07 -7.84
C LEU A 43 8.22 -11.29 -8.47
N SER A 44 8.48 -12.48 -7.93
CA SER A 44 7.84 -13.73 -8.36
C SER A 44 6.37 -13.77 -7.94
N ASP A 45 5.56 -14.59 -8.61
CA ASP A 45 4.13 -14.69 -8.28
C ASP A 45 3.93 -15.23 -6.84
N ALA A 46 4.81 -16.10 -6.37
CA ALA A 46 4.82 -16.57 -4.98
C ALA A 46 5.14 -15.44 -3.98
N GLN A 47 6.10 -14.56 -4.31
CA GLN A 47 6.40 -13.39 -3.47
C GLN A 47 5.24 -12.39 -3.46
N VAL A 48 4.60 -12.15 -4.60
CA VAL A 48 3.40 -11.29 -4.68
C VAL A 48 2.25 -11.88 -3.87
N ALA A 49 1.97 -13.18 -4.02
CA ALA A 49 0.91 -13.85 -3.25
C ALA A 49 1.17 -13.79 -1.74
N PHE A 50 2.43 -13.95 -1.31
CA PHE A 50 2.84 -13.79 0.08
C PHE A 50 2.62 -12.37 0.60
N LEU A 51 3.09 -11.35 -0.14
CA LEU A 51 2.91 -9.94 0.23
C LEU A 51 1.43 -9.52 0.30
N CYS A 52 0.61 -10.13 -0.55
CA CYS A 52 -0.82 -9.85 -0.60
C CYS A 52 -1.63 -10.66 0.42
N GLU A 53 -1.00 -11.56 1.19
CA GLU A 53 -1.66 -12.52 2.08
C GLU A 53 -2.77 -13.33 1.39
N GLY A 54 -2.62 -13.58 0.08
CA GLY A 54 -3.66 -14.20 -0.76
C GLY A 54 -4.92 -13.35 -1.00
N ARG A 55 -4.93 -12.06 -0.60
CA ARG A 55 -6.09 -11.16 -0.70
C ARG A 55 -6.18 -10.39 -2.01
N VAL A 56 -5.06 -10.14 -2.67
CA VAL A 56 -5.05 -9.45 -3.97
C VAL A 56 -5.13 -10.48 -5.08
N GLY A 57 -6.18 -10.36 -5.90
CA GLY A 57 -6.49 -11.34 -6.94
C GLY A 57 -5.62 -11.21 -8.19
N ASP A 58 -4.94 -10.07 -8.37
CA ASP A 58 -4.15 -9.79 -9.56
C ASP A 58 -2.89 -8.96 -9.24
N ARG A 59 -1.76 -9.34 -9.85
CA ARG A 59 -0.52 -8.55 -9.86
C ARG A 59 -0.79 -7.13 -10.34
N GLY A 60 -1.64 -6.95 -11.36
CA GLY A 60 -1.97 -5.63 -11.90
C GLY A 60 -2.60 -4.71 -10.85
N GLU A 61 -3.53 -5.24 -10.06
CA GLU A 61 -4.18 -4.52 -8.96
C GLU A 61 -3.16 -4.13 -7.88
N PHE A 62 -2.28 -5.06 -7.48
CA PHE A 62 -1.23 -4.77 -6.51
C PHE A 62 -0.26 -3.68 -7.01
N THR A 63 0.15 -3.75 -8.28
CA THR A 63 0.99 -2.73 -8.92
C THR A 63 0.30 -1.37 -8.90
N ALA A 64 -0.96 -1.28 -9.32
CA ALA A 64 -1.72 -0.03 -9.33
C ALA A 64 -1.85 0.58 -7.93
N TRP A 65 -2.14 -0.25 -6.93
CA TRP A 65 -2.23 0.18 -5.53
C TRP A 65 -0.90 0.73 -4.99
N THR A 66 0.22 0.01 -5.23
CA THR A 66 1.55 0.44 -4.76
C THR A 66 2.00 1.76 -5.39
N VAL A 67 1.72 1.96 -6.68
CA VAL A 67 1.96 3.23 -7.39
C VAL A 67 1.11 4.35 -6.79
N GLY A 68 -0.21 4.16 -6.70
CA GLY A 68 -1.13 5.19 -6.21
C GLY A 68 -0.82 5.63 -4.78
N LEU A 69 -0.48 4.71 -3.89
CA LEU A 69 -0.09 5.05 -2.52
C LEU A 69 1.25 5.79 -2.46
N SER A 70 2.23 5.39 -3.26
CA SER A 70 3.51 6.10 -3.35
C SER A 70 3.33 7.54 -3.82
N GLU A 71 2.52 7.77 -4.84
CA GLU A 71 2.24 9.11 -5.37
C GLU A 71 1.45 9.94 -4.36
N TYR A 72 0.46 9.34 -3.71
CA TYR A 72 -0.30 9.99 -2.65
C TYR A 72 0.62 10.48 -1.53
N LEU A 73 1.53 9.63 -1.05
CA LEU A 73 2.48 10.02 0.00
C LEU A 73 3.38 11.16 -0.47
N ARG A 74 3.94 11.08 -1.68
CA ARG A 74 4.79 12.15 -2.25
C ARG A 74 4.09 13.48 -2.43
N ASN A 75 2.81 13.49 -2.76
CA ASN A 75 2.04 14.72 -2.93
C ASN A 75 1.61 15.36 -1.59
N ARG A 76 1.78 14.63 -0.47
CA ARG A 76 1.38 15.04 0.88
C ARG A 76 2.57 15.30 1.81
N LEU A 77 3.77 14.96 1.35
CA LEU A 77 5.06 15.31 1.95
C LEU A 77 5.39 16.78 1.65
#